data_AF-A0A379SES9-F1
#
_entry.id   AF-A0A379SES9-F1
#
_cell.length_a   1.000
_cell.length_b   1.000
_cell.length_c   1.000
_cell.angle_alpha   90.00
_cell.angle_beta   90.00
_cell.angle_gamma   90.00
#
_symmetry.space_group_name_H-M   'P 1'
#
loop_
_entity.id
_entity.type
_entity.pdbx_description
1 polymer ?
#
loop_
_entity_poly.entity_id
_entity_poly.type
_entity_poly.pdbx_seq_one_letter_code
_entity_poly.pdbx_strand_id
1 'polypeptide(L)'
;MQFSRVEPRSQLALSFLFICCSIKPALAHDHFNPLSLENDEPGVENVDLSVFEKGGQAEGTYNVDIYINNTSVETKNVVFKNKKSADNMLSLQPCLSVEQLKQW
;
A
#
# COMPACT_ATOMS: atom_id res chain seq x y z
N MET A 1 17.11 7.80 56.57
CA MET A 1 16.86 8.06 55.13
C MET A 1 18.15 8.59 54.50
N GLN A 2 18.90 7.74 53.80
CA GLN A 2 20.08 8.17 53.04
C GLN A 2 19.62 8.63 51.65
N PHE A 3 19.81 9.92 51.35
CA PHE A 3 19.74 10.43 49.99
C PHE A 3 21.06 10.07 49.30
N SER A 4 21.06 8.99 48.52
CA SER A 4 22.17 8.65 47.65
C SER A 4 22.32 9.75 46.59
N ARG A 5 23.41 10.52 46.68
CA ARG A 5 23.75 11.59 45.74
C ARG A 5 24.16 10.96 44.41
N VAL A 6 23.29 11.05 43.40
CA VAL A 6 23.54 10.54 42.05
C VAL A 6 24.58 11.42 41.36
N GLU A 7 25.72 10.84 40.96
CA GLU A 7 26.82 11.57 40.32
C GLU A 7 26.43 12.17 38.95
N PRO A 8 26.95 13.34 38.57
CA PRO A 8 26.54 14.05 37.36
C PRO A 8 26.76 13.24 36.07
N ARG A 9 27.73 12.32 36.04
CA ARG A 9 27.96 11.41 34.90
C ARG A 9 26.86 10.35 34.77
N SER A 10 26.31 9.88 35.90
CA SER A 10 25.20 8.92 35.95
C SER A 10 23.87 9.57 35.56
N GLN A 11 23.66 10.84 35.92
CA GLN A 11 22.48 11.60 35.50
C GLN A 11 22.46 11.87 33.99
N LEU A 12 23.62 12.20 33.41
CA LEU A 12 23.78 12.38 31.96
C LEU A 12 23.54 11.08 31.19
N ALA A 13 23.98 9.94 31.72
CA ALA A 13 23.74 8.64 31.12
C ALA A 13 22.25 8.24 31.17
N LEU A 14 21.58 8.48 32.30
CA LEU A 14 20.14 8.23 32.44
C LEU A 14 19.31 9.12 31.51
N SER A 15 19.66 10.41 31.38
CA SER A 15 18.94 11.33 30.49
C SER A 15 19.16 10.98 29.03
N PHE A 16 20.36 10.56 28.62
CA PHE A 16 20.62 10.07 27.26
C PHE A 16 19.83 8.80 26.94
N LEU A 17 19.75 7.86 27.87
CA LEU A 17 18.98 6.63 27.70
C LEU A 17 17.47 6.91 27.56
N PHE A 18 16.94 7.87 28.33
CA PHE A 18 15.54 8.30 28.26
C PHE A 18 15.20 8.97 26.92
N ILE A 19 16.11 9.78 26.38
CA ILE A 19 15.97 10.43 25.07
C ILE A 19 15.96 9.39 23.95
N CYS A 20 16.91 8.44 23.96
CA CYS A 20 16.98 7.38 22.94
C CYS A 20 15.76 6.45 22.94
N CYS A 21 15.16 6.18 24.11
CA CYS A 21 13.97 5.34 24.22
C CYS A 21 12.66 6.07 23.83
N SER A 22 12.71 7.39 23.66
CA SER A 22 11.56 8.23 23.28
C SER A 22 11.46 8.48 21.76
N ILE A 23 12.44 8.01 20.97
CA ILE A 23 12.44 8.17 19.51
C ILE A 23 11.44 7.18 18.93
N LYS A 24 10.25 7.67 18.57
CA LYS A 24 9.29 6.87 17.79
C LYS A 24 9.85 6.67 16.38
N PRO A 25 9.71 5.48 15.78
CA PRO A 25 10.00 5.32 14.37
C PRO A 25 9.12 6.28 13.57
N ALA A 26 9.75 7.13 12.76
CA ALA A 26 9.04 7.94 11.78
C ALA A 26 8.70 7.03 10.60
N LEU A 27 7.43 6.61 10.51
CA LEU A 27 6.92 5.91 9.34
C LEU A 27 6.49 6.97 8.33
N ALA A 28 7.29 7.19 7.29
CA ALA A 28 6.87 8.01 6.16
C ALA A 28 5.87 7.19 5.34
N HIS A 29 4.66 7.72 5.15
CA HIS A 29 3.74 7.17 4.16
C HIS A 29 4.11 7.74 2.80
N ASP A 30 4.02 6.93 1.75
CA ASP A 30 4.16 7.44 0.39
C ASP A 30 2.99 8.37 0.09
N HIS A 31 3.26 9.49 -0.58
CA HIS A 31 2.23 10.47 -0.93
C HIS A 31 2.49 11.01 -2.33
N PHE A 32 1.44 11.05 -3.15
CA PHE A 32 1.53 11.58 -4.52
C PHE A 32 0.84 12.93 -4.62
N ASN A 33 1.49 13.90 -5.26
CA ASN A 33 0.88 15.20 -5.54
C ASN A 33 -0.13 15.05 -6.70
N PRO A 34 -1.44 15.28 -6.49
CA PRO A 34 -2.43 15.17 -7.57
C PRO A 34 -2.18 16.16 -8.72
N LEU A 35 -1.53 17.30 -8.45
CA LEU A 35 -1.19 18.30 -9.47
C LEU A 35 -0.04 17.89 -10.38
N SER A 36 0.65 16.79 -10.06
CA SER A 36 1.69 16.21 -10.93
C SER A 36 1.11 15.28 -11.99
N LEU A 37 -0.19 15.01 -11.97
CA LEU A 37 -0.88 14.26 -13.01
C LEU A 37 -1.18 15.18 -14.19
N GLU A 38 -0.68 14.81 -15.36
CA GLU A 38 -1.12 15.40 -16.62
C GLU A 38 -2.48 14.78 -16.99
N ASN A 39 -3.54 15.60 -16.92
CA ASN A 39 -4.89 15.19 -17.32
C ASN A 39 -5.33 16.08 -18.49
N ASP A 40 -5.40 15.49 -19.68
CA ASP A 40 -5.91 16.16 -20.89
C ASP A 40 -7.44 16.17 -20.96
N GLU A 41 -8.11 15.38 -20.10
CA GLU A 41 -9.57 15.35 -20.04
C GLU A 41 -10.13 16.50 -19.19
N PRO A 42 -10.90 17.44 -19.77
CA PRO A 42 -11.52 18.51 -19.02
C PRO A 42 -12.55 17.94 -18.03
N GLY A 43 -12.37 18.23 -16.74
CA GLY A 43 -13.27 17.82 -15.66
C GLY A 43 -12.75 16.68 -14.76
N VAL A 44 -11.57 16.12 -15.04
CA VAL A 44 -10.89 15.19 -14.11
C VAL A 44 -10.04 15.98 -13.13
N GLU A 45 -10.72 16.66 -12.23
CA GLU A 45 -10.13 17.37 -11.10
C GLU A 45 -10.28 16.50 -9.84
N ASN A 46 -9.16 16.18 -9.17
CA ASN A 46 -9.08 15.35 -7.95
C ASN A 46 -9.20 13.82 -8.16
N VAL A 47 -8.23 13.25 -8.88
CA VAL A 47 -8.02 11.79 -8.94
C VAL A 47 -7.63 11.25 -7.56
N ASP A 48 -8.29 10.19 -7.09
CA ASP A 48 -7.90 9.49 -5.87
C ASP A 48 -6.62 8.67 -6.10
N LEU A 49 -5.53 9.06 -5.43
CA LEU A 49 -4.23 8.40 -5.51
C LEU A 49 -3.92 7.47 -4.33
N SER A 50 -4.84 7.34 -3.37
CA SER A 50 -4.61 6.63 -2.11
C SER A 50 -4.31 5.14 -2.30
N VAL A 51 -4.73 4.55 -3.43
CA VAL A 51 -4.40 3.16 -3.78
C VAL A 51 -2.92 3.02 -4.15
N PHE A 52 -2.35 4.00 -4.86
CA PHE A 52 -0.94 3.99 -5.29
C PHE A 52 -0.01 4.28 -4.12
N GLU A 53 -0.42 5.13 -3.17
CA GLU A 53 0.29 5.43 -1.91
C GLU A 53 0.49 4.20 -1.01
N LYS A 54 -0.26 3.13 -1.28
CA LYS A 54 -0.16 1.83 -0.59
C LYS A 54 0.50 0.75 -1.46
N GLY A 55 1.10 1.12 -2.59
CA GLY A 55 1.67 0.19 -3.56
C GLY A 55 0.62 -0.67 -4.29
N GLY A 56 -0.65 -0.25 -4.26
CA GLY A 56 -1.75 -0.92 -4.92
C GLY A 56 -1.93 -0.48 -6.38
N GLN A 57 -2.97 -1.04 -6.99
CA GLN A 57 -3.38 -0.74 -8.37
C GLN A 57 -4.86 -0.38 -8.41
N ALA A 58 -5.23 0.54 -9.31
CA ALA A 58 -6.62 0.97 -9.47
C ALA A 58 -7.51 -0.13 -10.08
N GLU A 59 -8.83 0.06 -9.96
CA GLU A 59 -9.78 -0.75 -10.73
C GLU A 59 -9.73 -0.34 -12.20
N GLY A 60 -9.96 -1.31 -13.09
CA GLY A 60 -9.87 -1.02 -14.51
C GLY A 60 -9.85 -2.25 -15.38
N THR A 61 -9.68 -2.01 -16.68
CA THR A 61 -9.45 -3.07 -17.67
C THR A 61 -7.96 -3.15 -17.96
N TYR A 62 -7.38 -4.33 -17.77
CA TYR A 62 -5.96 -4.57 -17.96
C TYR A 62 -5.74 -5.62 -19.04
N ASN A 63 -4.74 -5.39 -19.90
CA ASN A 63 -4.24 -6.42 -20.82
C ASN A 63 -3.28 -7.33 -20.05
N VAL A 64 -3.66 -8.59 -19.87
CA VAL A 64 -2.93 -9.54 -19.01
C VAL A 64 -2.70 -10.87 -19.73
N ASP A 65 -1.58 -11.50 -19.39
CA ASP A 65 -1.31 -12.89 -19.74
C ASP A 65 -1.96 -13.81 -18.71
N ILE A 66 -2.73 -14.79 -19.18
CA ILE A 66 -3.51 -15.69 -18.35
C ILE A 66 -2.78 -17.03 -18.27
N TYR A 67 -2.60 -17.52 -17.04
CA TYR A 67 -1.98 -18.80 -16.75
C TYR A 67 -2.92 -19.69 -15.94
N ILE A 68 -3.11 -20.94 -16.38
CA ILE A 68 -3.84 -21.98 -15.66
C ILE A 68 -2.86 -23.10 -15.34
N ASN A 69 -2.71 -23.45 -14.05
CA ASN A 69 -1.75 -24.46 -13.59
C ASN A 69 -0.35 -24.27 -14.21
N ASN A 70 0.16 -23.03 -14.14
CA ASN A 70 1.46 -22.63 -14.70
C ASN A 70 1.62 -22.71 -16.23
N THR A 71 0.54 -22.98 -16.97
CA THR A 71 0.53 -22.99 -18.44
C THR A 71 -0.13 -21.72 -18.97
N SER A 72 0.54 -21.02 -19.88
CA SER A 72 -0.04 -19.84 -20.54
C SER A 72 -1.18 -20.30 -21.46
N VAL A 73 -2.35 -19.65 -21.34
CA VAL A 73 -3.54 -20.00 -22.11
C VAL A 73 -3.93 -18.93 -23.11
N GLU A 74 -3.85 -17.65 -22.75
CA GLU A 74 -4.28 -16.53 -23.59
C GLU A 74 -3.72 -15.20 -23.06
N THR A 75 -3.64 -14.17 -23.92
CA THR A 75 -3.41 -12.78 -23.53
C THR A 75 -4.63 -11.95 -23.92
N LYS A 76 -5.29 -11.29 -22.95
CA LYS A 76 -6.50 -10.51 -23.25
C LYS A 76 -6.77 -9.40 -22.24
N ASN A 77 -7.72 -8.55 -22.61
CA ASN A 77 -8.27 -7.54 -21.71
C ASN A 77 -9.23 -8.18 -20.70
N VAL A 78 -8.97 -7.97 -19.40
CA VAL A 78 -9.80 -8.45 -18.29
C VAL A 78 -10.15 -7.27 -17.39
N VAL A 79 -11.41 -7.22 -16.94
CA VAL A 79 -11.88 -6.21 -15.98
C VAL A 79 -11.51 -6.67 -14.57
N PHE A 80 -10.95 -5.76 -13.79
CA PHE A 80 -10.55 -5.99 -12.41
C PHE A 80 -11.29 -5.02 -11.47
N LYS A 81 -11.75 -5.54 -10.33
CA LYS A 81 -12.46 -4.76 -9.30
C LYS A 81 -11.89 -5.05 -7.92
N ASN A 82 -11.97 -4.09 -7.00
CA ASN A 82 -11.62 -4.37 -5.63
C ASN A 82 -12.68 -5.26 -4.98
N LYS A 83 -12.20 -6.30 -4.31
CA LYS A 83 -12.99 -7.08 -3.36
C LYS A 83 -12.30 -7.09 -2.02
N LYS A 84 -13.11 -6.95 -0.97
CA LYS A 84 -12.68 -7.25 0.40
C LYS A 84 -12.51 -8.76 0.53
N SER A 85 -11.31 -9.18 0.92
CA SER A 85 -11.03 -10.54 1.34
C SER A 85 -11.68 -10.84 2.71
N ALA A 86 -11.65 -12.11 3.13
CA ALA A 86 -12.09 -12.54 4.46
C ALA A 86 -11.37 -11.79 5.59
N ASP A 87 -10.10 -11.42 5.38
CA ASP A 87 -9.28 -10.66 6.34
C ASP A 87 -9.50 -9.14 6.24
N ASN A 88 -10.57 -8.70 5.55
CA ASN A 88 -10.93 -7.30 5.32
C ASN A 88 -9.87 -6.47 4.55
N MET A 89 -8.90 -7.14 3.93
CA MET A 89 -7.96 -6.53 2.98
C MET A 89 -8.62 -6.33 1.62
N LEU A 90 -8.49 -5.13 1.06
CA LEU A 90 -8.89 -4.86 -0.33
C LEU A 90 -7.86 -5.51 -1.26
N SER A 91 -8.35 -6.28 -2.24
CA SER A 91 -7.51 -6.88 -3.27
C SER A 91 -8.18 -6.77 -4.63
N LEU A 92 -7.36 -6.59 -5.66
CA LEU A 92 -7.81 -6.48 -7.03
C LEU A 92 -8.11 -7.89 -7.57
N GLN A 93 -9.36 -8.15 -7.96
CA GLN A 93 -9.84 -9.45 -8.41
C GLN A 93 -10.33 -9.40 -9.86
N PRO A 94 -10.00 -10.41 -10.70
CA PRO A 94 -10.48 -10.47 -12.07
C PRO A 94 -11.97 -10.79 -12.11
N CYS A 95 -12.69 -10.14 -13.03
CA CYS A 95 -14.08 -10.45 -13.34
C CYS A 95 -14.12 -11.45 -14.48
N LEU A 96 -14.32 -12.73 -14.15
CA LEU A 96 -14.34 -13.84 -15.11
C LEU A 96 -15.75 -14.44 -15.21
N SER A 97 -16.21 -14.71 -16.44
CA SER A 97 -17.46 -15.42 -16.70
C SER A 97 -17.24 -16.94 -16.70
N VAL A 98 -18.31 -17.71 -16.48
CA VAL A 98 -18.25 -19.18 -16.52
C VAL A 98 -17.89 -19.68 -17.93
N GLU A 99 -18.30 -18.96 -18.97
CA GLU A 99 -17.99 -19.26 -20.37
C GLU A 99 -16.48 -19.11 -20.62
N GLN A 100 -15.84 -18.07 -20.08
CA GLN A 100 -14.38 -17.90 -20.19
C GLN A 100 -13.64 -19.05 -19.50
N LEU A 101 -14.09 -19.44 -18.30
CA LEU A 101 -13.50 -20.54 -17.56
C LEU A 101 -13.65 -21.90 -18.25
N LYS A 102 -14.67 -22.09 -19.10
CA LYS A 102 -14.86 -23.32 -19.87
C LYS A 102 -13.97 -23.39 -21.12
N GLN A 103 -13.41 -22.27 -21.54
CA GLN A 103 -12.54 -22.18 -22.72
C GLN A 103 -11.07 -22.45 -22.39
N TRP A 104 -10.69 -22.37 -21.10
CA TRP A 104 -9.34 -22.59 -20.60
C TRP A 104 -9.25 -23.91 -19.83
#